data_AF-A0A9Q3IAB6-F1
#
_entry.id   AF-A0A9Q3IAB6-F1
#
_cell.length_a   1.000
_cell.length_b   1.000
_cell.length_c   1.000
_cell.angle_alpha   90.00
_cell.angle_beta   90.00
_cell.angle_gamma   90.00
#
_symmetry.space_group_name_H-M   'P 1'
#
loop_
_entity.id
_entity.type
_entity.pdbx_description
1 polymer ?
#
loop_
_entity_poly.entity_id
_entity_poly.type
_entity_poly.pdbx_seq_one_letter_code
_entity_poly.pdbx_strand_id
1 'polypeptide(L)'
;MNLKDDIQSEIRLITEKIDKINEANLNIPKLSTAFSHIRSPVKPKEEIENPFMKELSHQYNNQVLMKEAPQLEEWPAFTGEGEYDHMSFIKTIDILKEDSAITDELITARLHSLFESSAKRWYYGIRQTNGENTWSCWKNEIITKWENDAWRYKIENTFQNFFFDPDKDKPLTWLLIQTERFNPIYPEISQRMVHMNILKKSGGELEHALRSRCIEPCSTEEYINALEDIVTKTKIDRA
;
A
#
# COMPACT_ATOMS: atom_id res chain seq x y z
N MET A 1 -3.76 20.63 55.08
CA MET A 1 -4.47 20.96 53.82
C MET A 1 -4.76 19.63 53.15
N ASN A 2 -6.03 19.22 53.15
CA ASN A 2 -6.43 17.83 52.93
C ASN A 2 -6.90 17.67 51.48
N LEU A 3 -6.02 17.14 50.62
CA LEU A 3 -6.20 17.03 49.16
C LEU A 3 -7.53 16.36 48.74
N LYS A 4 -8.08 15.48 49.60
CA LYS A 4 -9.38 14.82 49.34
C LYS A 4 -10.57 15.78 49.46
N ASP A 5 -10.49 16.76 50.36
CA ASP A 5 -11.58 17.72 50.59
C ASP A 5 -11.62 18.74 49.43
N ASP A 6 -10.46 19.11 48.88
CA ASP A 6 -10.36 19.99 47.71
C ASP A 6 -10.96 19.32 46.46
N ILE A 7 -10.63 18.04 46.20
CA ILE A 7 -11.18 17.28 45.07
C ILE A 7 -12.70 17.09 45.21
N GLN A 8 -13.21 16.82 46.42
CA GLN A 8 -14.65 16.71 46.62
C GLN A 8 -15.39 18.04 46.43
N SER A 9 -14.75 19.16 46.77
CA SER A 9 -15.31 20.49 46.54
C SER A 9 -15.40 20.83 45.04
N GLU A 10 -14.41 20.43 44.24
CA GLU A 10 -14.42 20.63 42.79
C GLU A 10 -15.47 19.76 42.09
N ILE A 11 -15.60 18.49 42.49
CA ILE A 11 -16.63 17.59 41.94
C ILE A 11 -18.03 18.17 42.19
N ARG A 12 -18.29 18.66 43.41
CA ARG A 12 -19.57 19.29 43.76
C ARG A 12 -19.85 20.54 42.92
N LEU A 13 -18.84 21.37 42.70
CA LEU A 13 -18.96 22.58 41.88
C LEU A 13 -19.28 22.25 40.41
N ILE A 14 -18.73 21.14 39.88
CA ILE A 14 -18.99 20.68 38.52
C ILE A 14 -20.44 20.16 38.41
N THR A 15 -20.91 19.38 39.37
CA THR A 15 -22.30 18.87 39.38
C THR A 15 -23.32 20.02 39.41
N GLU A 16 -23.12 21.02 40.28
CA GLU A 16 -24.01 22.19 40.36
C GLU A 16 -24.04 23.02 39.06
N LYS A 17 -22.95 23.06 38.30
CA LYS A 17 -22.92 23.72 36.98
C LYS A 17 -23.70 22.95 35.93
N ILE A 18 -23.64 21.62 35.95
CA ILE A 18 -24.38 20.76 35.01
C ILE A 18 -25.89 20.90 35.26
N ASP A 19 -26.32 20.91 36.52
CA ASP A 19 -27.74 21.05 36.87
C ASP A 19 -28.31 22.41 36.45
N LYS A 20 -27.55 23.50 36.61
CA LYS A 20 -27.94 24.84 36.12
C LYS A 20 -28.09 24.92 34.61
N ILE A 21 -27.25 24.19 33.86
CA ILE A 21 -27.36 24.12 32.40
C ILE A 21 -28.63 23.35 32.01
N ASN A 22 -28.96 22.28 32.73
CA ASN A 22 -30.16 21.49 32.47
C ASN A 22 -31.45 22.26 32.81
N GLU A 23 -31.46 23.04 33.89
CA GLU A 23 -32.59 23.92 34.24
C GLU A 23 -32.76 25.07 33.23
N ALA A 24 -31.66 25.66 32.73
CA ALA A 24 -31.72 26.71 31.71
C ALA A 24 -32.31 26.21 30.39
N ASN A 25 -32.12 24.92 30.06
CA ASN A 25 -32.66 24.30 28.85
C ASN A 25 -34.16 23.95 28.93
N LEU A 26 -34.75 23.92 30.14
CA LEU A 26 -36.16 23.60 30.35
C LEU A 26 -37.11 24.82 30.25
N ASN A 27 -36.59 26.04 30.14
CA ASN A 27 -37.39 27.27 30.28
C ASN A 27 -37.52 28.13 29.00
N ILE A 28 -37.41 27.54 27.81
CA ILE A 28 -37.67 28.27 26.56
C ILE A 28 -39.19 28.40 26.33
N PRO A 29 -39.78 29.61 26.23
CA PRO A 29 -41.21 29.79 26.03
C PRO A 29 -41.64 29.31 24.64
N LYS A 30 -42.68 28.46 24.59
CA LYS A 30 -43.35 28.10 23.33
C LYS A 30 -44.18 29.28 22.84
N LEU A 31 -43.72 29.97 21.80
CA LEU A 31 -44.54 30.90 21.02
C LEU A 31 -45.30 30.16 19.93
N SER A 32 -46.63 30.28 19.99
CA SER A 32 -47.61 29.87 19.00
C SER A 32 -47.50 30.72 17.73
N THR A 33 -47.47 30.11 16.54
CA THR A 33 -48.58 30.12 15.54
C THR A 33 -48.06 29.69 14.17
N ALA A 34 -48.94 28.97 13.47
CA ALA A 34 -48.85 28.28 12.20
C ALA A 34 -48.25 29.06 11.01
N PHE A 35 -47.51 28.36 10.15
CA PHE A 35 -47.85 28.12 8.74
C PHE A 35 -47.12 26.88 8.24
N SER A 36 -47.86 26.02 7.55
CA SER A 36 -47.51 24.69 7.08
C SER A 36 -46.91 24.67 5.67
N HIS A 37 -46.08 23.63 5.43
CA HIS A 37 -45.49 23.17 4.16
C HIS A 37 -44.24 23.96 3.74
N ILE A 38 -43.03 23.37 3.78
CA ILE A 38 -42.55 22.29 2.90
C ILE A 38 -41.68 21.28 3.68
N ARG A 39 -41.88 20.00 3.39
CA ARG A 39 -41.15 18.85 3.93
C ARG A 39 -39.74 18.80 3.31
N SER A 40 -38.69 18.81 4.13
CA SER A 40 -37.38 18.24 3.81
C SER A 40 -36.72 17.78 5.12
N PRO A 41 -36.03 16.62 5.14
CA PRO A 41 -35.46 16.08 6.37
C PRO A 41 -34.30 16.95 6.85
N VAL A 42 -34.39 17.42 8.09
CA VAL A 42 -33.30 18.14 8.78
C VAL A 42 -32.18 17.14 9.03
N LYS A 43 -31.02 17.36 8.40
CA LYS A 43 -29.77 16.66 8.72
C LYS A 43 -29.44 16.88 10.21
N PRO A 44 -28.94 15.86 10.94
CA PRO A 44 -28.40 16.07 12.28
C PRO A 44 -27.30 17.13 12.21
N LYS A 45 -27.26 18.02 13.20
CA LYS A 45 -26.22 19.04 13.35
C LYS A 45 -24.86 18.35 13.27
N GLU A 46 -24.03 18.74 12.32
CA GLU A 46 -22.62 18.40 12.28
C GLU A 46 -22.01 18.93 13.59
N GLU A 47 -21.68 18.02 14.49
CA GLU A 47 -20.71 18.27 15.55
C GLU A 47 -19.43 18.69 14.83
N ILE A 48 -19.01 19.93 15.06
CA ILE A 48 -17.70 20.41 14.61
C ILE A 48 -16.68 19.69 15.49
N GLU A 49 -16.37 18.43 15.15
CA GLU A 49 -15.25 17.70 15.71
C GLU A 49 -14.00 18.52 15.40
N ASN A 50 -13.37 19.04 16.45
CA ASN A 50 -12.12 19.77 16.33
C ASN A 50 -11.07 18.85 15.67
N PRO A 51 -10.55 19.20 14.48
CA PRO A 51 -9.60 18.37 13.74
C PRO A 51 -8.37 17.97 14.56
N PHE A 52 -7.97 18.82 15.51
CA PHE A 52 -6.87 18.57 16.42
C PHE A 52 -7.14 17.44 17.42
N MET A 53 -8.38 17.34 17.93
CA MET A 53 -8.77 16.27 18.85
C MET A 53 -8.90 14.93 18.13
N LYS A 54 -9.32 14.95 16.86
CA LYS A 54 -9.34 13.78 15.99
C LYS A 54 -7.92 13.29 15.70
N GLU A 55 -6.99 14.18 15.38
CA GLU A 55 -5.61 13.79 15.11
C GLU A 55 -4.92 13.18 16.34
N LEU A 56 -5.14 13.75 17.54
CA LEU A 56 -4.62 13.19 18.79
C LEU A 56 -5.24 11.84 19.16
N SER A 57 -6.55 11.65 18.94
CA SER A 57 -7.20 10.37 19.20
C SER A 57 -6.73 9.28 18.23
N HIS A 58 -6.52 9.62 16.96
CA HIS A 58 -5.96 8.71 15.98
C HIS A 58 -4.51 8.35 16.35
N GLN A 59 -3.68 9.32 16.76
CA GLN A 59 -2.32 9.05 17.22
C GLN A 59 -2.28 8.14 18.46
N TYR A 60 -3.14 8.38 19.45
CA TYR A 60 -3.22 7.55 20.66
C TYR A 60 -3.71 6.13 20.35
N ASN A 61 -4.77 5.98 19.54
CA ASN A 61 -5.29 4.67 19.15
C ASN A 61 -4.28 3.86 18.33
N ASN A 62 -3.51 4.54 17.47
CA ASN A 62 -2.43 3.90 16.71
C ASN A 62 -1.34 3.36 17.66
N GLN A 63 -0.98 4.08 18.73
CA GLN A 63 0.02 3.61 19.70
C GLN A 63 -0.43 2.36 20.47
N VAL A 64 -1.74 2.21 20.74
CA VAL A 64 -2.30 1.03 21.39
C VAL A 64 -2.28 -0.17 20.43
N LEU A 65 -2.74 0.02 19.19
CA LEU A 65 -2.69 -1.01 18.14
C LEU A 65 -1.25 -1.49 17.86
N MET A 66 -0.27 -0.59 17.94
CA MET A 66 1.13 -0.94 17.75
C MET A 66 1.70 -1.90 18.80
N LYS A 67 1.11 -1.97 20.01
CA LYS A 67 1.53 -2.89 21.07
C LYS A 67 0.97 -4.31 20.93
N GLU A 68 -0.14 -4.46 20.21
CA GLU A 68 -0.81 -5.76 19.99
C GLU A 68 -0.40 -6.44 18.68
N ALA A 69 0.31 -5.72 17.81
CA ALA A 69 0.89 -6.30 16.61
C ALA A 69 1.89 -7.41 17.00
N PRO A 70 1.86 -8.59 16.36
CA PRO A 70 2.92 -9.58 16.49
C PRO A 70 4.27 -8.87 16.30
N GLN A 71 5.32 -9.35 16.97
CA GLN A 71 6.70 -8.96 16.68
C GLN A 71 7.10 -9.52 15.29
N LEU A 72 6.38 -9.10 14.25
CA LEU A 72 6.76 -9.23 12.86
C LEU A 72 7.98 -8.36 12.70
N GLU A 73 9.15 -9.00 12.81
CA GLU A 73 10.42 -8.31 12.98
C GLU A 73 10.75 -7.34 11.85
N GLU A 74 10.16 -7.47 10.65
CA GLU A 74 10.42 -6.52 9.56
C GLU A 74 9.15 -6.22 8.75
N TRP A 75 8.51 -5.10 9.09
CA TRP A 75 7.56 -4.47 8.18
C TRP A 75 8.32 -3.81 7.02
N PRO A 76 7.76 -3.80 5.80
CA PRO A 76 8.45 -3.20 4.66
C PRO A 76 8.51 -1.66 4.81
N ALA A 77 9.64 -1.08 4.43
CA ALA A 77 9.74 0.36 4.21
C ALA A 77 9.32 0.70 2.78
N PHE A 78 8.80 1.91 2.57
CA PHE A 78 8.42 2.41 1.25
C PHE A 78 8.90 3.84 1.05
N THR A 79 9.81 4.03 0.11
CA THR A 79 10.49 5.31 -0.14
C THR A 79 9.80 6.13 -1.23
N GLY A 80 9.05 5.44 -2.12
CA GLY A 80 8.49 6.00 -3.34
C GLY A 80 9.50 6.13 -4.47
N GLU A 81 10.67 5.50 -4.34
CA GLU A 81 11.80 5.59 -5.25
C GLU A 81 12.23 4.20 -5.73
N GLY A 82 12.58 4.06 -7.01
CA GLY A 82 12.97 2.78 -7.61
C GLY A 82 11.94 2.23 -8.61
N GLU A 83 12.30 1.14 -9.27
CA GLU A 83 11.45 0.54 -10.32
C GLU A 83 10.24 -0.20 -9.74
N TYR A 84 10.41 -0.93 -8.63
CA TYR A 84 9.37 -1.82 -8.08
C TYR A 84 9.07 -1.59 -6.59
N ASP A 85 9.46 -0.43 -6.05
CA ASP A 85 9.33 -0.12 -4.62
C ASP A 85 7.87 -0.22 -4.14
N HIS A 86 6.95 0.40 -4.89
CA HIS A 86 5.51 0.36 -4.58
C HIS A 86 4.92 -1.06 -4.73
N MET A 87 5.34 -1.81 -5.75
CA MET A 87 4.86 -3.17 -5.98
C MET A 87 5.32 -4.12 -4.88
N SER A 88 6.61 -4.05 -4.52
CA SER A 88 7.21 -4.88 -3.48
C SER A 88 6.60 -4.57 -2.12
N PHE A 89 6.37 -3.28 -1.83
CA PHE A 89 5.67 -2.83 -0.64
C PHE A 89 4.25 -3.40 -0.55
N ILE A 90 3.43 -3.20 -1.60
CA ILE A 90 2.04 -3.70 -1.63
C ILE A 90 2.00 -5.22 -1.46
N LYS A 91 2.82 -5.95 -2.22
CA LYS A 91 2.88 -7.42 -2.16
C LYS A 91 3.27 -7.92 -0.78
N THR A 92 4.24 -7.27 -0.14
CA THR A 92 4.67 -7.66 1.22
C THR A 92 3.56 -7.42 2.23
N ILE A 93 2.87 -6.28 2.18
CA ILE A 93 1.72 -6.02 3.07
C ILE A 93 0.57 -6.99 2.82
N ASP A 94 0.29 -7.36 1.57
CA ASP A 94 -0.74 -8.35 1.22
C ASP A 94 -0.42 -9.72 1.81
N ILE A 95 0.83 -10.19 1.66
CA ILE A 95 1.30 -11.44 2.27
C ILE A 95 1.17 -11.38 3.80
N LEU A 96 1.60 -10.27 4.43
CA LEU A 96 1.47 -10.10 5.87
C LEU A 96 0.00 -10.12 6.33
N LYS A 97 -0.89 -9.52 5.55
CA LYS A 97 -2.33 -9.51 5.82
C LYS A 97 -2.92 -10.92 5.75
N GLU A 98 -2.53 -11.70 4.75
CA GLU A 98 -3.01 -13.07 4.53
C GLU A 98 -2.43 -14.05 5.56
N ASP A 99 -1.11 -14.06 5.73
CA ASP A 99 -0.41 -15.04 6.57
C ASP A 99 -0.58 -14.78 8.06
N SER A 100 -0.63 -13.51 8.47
CA SER A 100 -0.68 -13.10 9.88
C SER A 100 -2.04 -12.55 10.31
N ALA A 101 -3.07 -12.66 9.45
CA ALA A 101 -4.44 -12.19 9.71
C ALA A 101 -4.52 -10.74 10.23
N ILE A 102 -3.67 -9.85 9.71
CA ILE A 102 -3.57 -8.46 10.14
C ILE A 102 -4.80 -7.68 9.67
N THR A 103 -5.39 -6.88 10.58
CA THR A 103 -6.54 -6.05 10.26
C THR A 103 -6.16 -4.77 9.49
N ASP A 104 -7.12 -4.20 8.76
CA ASP A 104 -6.89 -2.96 8.02
C ASP A 104 -6.54 -1.79 8.94
N GLU A 105 -7.12 -1.75 10.14
CA GLU A 105 -6.86 -0.71 11.14
C GLU A 105 -5.40 -0.74 11.59
N LEU A 106 -4.81 -1.93 11.77
CA LEU A 106 -3.41 -2.06 12.16
C LEU A 106 -2.47 -1.66 11.02
N ILE A 107 -2.77 -2.07 9.79
CA ILE A 107 -1.98 -1.68 8.60
C ILE A 107 -1.99 -0.15 8.47
N THR A 108 -3.18 0.46 8.50
CA THR A 108 -3.34 1.91 8.32
C THR A 108 -2.76 2.73 9.47
N ALA A 109 -2.79 2.21 10.70
CA ALA A 109 -2.08 2.79 11.84
C ALA A 109 -0.55 2.79 11.64
N ARG A 110 -0.02 1.73 11.01
CA ARG A 110 1.42 1.55 10.74
C ARG A 110 1.93 2.40 9.58
N LEU A 111 1.10 2.67 8.57
CA LEU A 111 1.51 3.32 7.31
C LEU A 111 2.47 4.51 7.49
N HIS A 112 2.16 5.46 8.37
CA HIS A 112 3.02 6.62 8.66
C HIS A 112 4.49 6.26 8.96
N SER A 113 4.72 5.15 9.66
CA SER A 113 6.06 4.66 10.01
C SER A 113 6.75 3.90 8.89
N LEU A 114 5.97 3.31 7.97
CA LEU A 114 6.47 2.54 6.84
C LEU A 114 6.88 3.43 5.67
N PHE A 115 6.20 4.58 5.52
CA PHE A 115 6.56 5.57 4.51
C PHE A 115 7.81 6.37 4.89
N GLU A 116 8.74 6.46 3.96
CA GLU A 116 9.99 7.20 4.06
C GLU A 116 10.11 8.25 2.94
N SER A 117 11.11 9.13 3.06
CA SER A 117 11.54 10.07 2.02
C SER A 117 10.39 10.80 1.28
N SER A 118 10.28 10.60 -0.04
CA SER A 118 9.29 11.29 -0.87
C SER A 118 7.88 10.76 -0.63
N ALA A 119 7.73 9.45 -0.39
CA ALA A 119 6.45 8.82 -0.13
C ALA A 119 5.83 9.28 1.19
N LYS A 120 6.64 9.54 2.23
CA LYS A 120 6.14 10.08 3.50
C LYS A 120 5.50 11.46 3.35
N ARG A 121 6.10 12.34 2.54
CA ARG A 121 5.54 13.67 2.27
C ARG A 121 4.23 13.57 1.51
N TRP A 122 4.16 12.70 0.50
CA TRP A 122 2.94 12.44 -0.25
C TRP A 122 1.82 11.89 0.65
N TYR A 123 2.14 10.90 1.50
CA TYR A 123 1.20 10.27 2.42
C TYR A 123 0.50 11.31 3.32
N TYR A 124 1.25 12.24 3.90
CA TYR A 124 0.67 13.30 4.73
C TYR A 124 -0.25 14.24 3.96
N GLY A 125 0.07 14.56 2.71
CA GLY A 125 -0.77 15.40 1.87
C GLY A 125 -2.13 14.73 1.58
N ILE A 126 -2.11 13.45 1.20
CA ILE A 126 -3.33 12.70 0.89
C ILE A 126 -4.12 12.36 2.16
N ARG A 127 -3.47 12.04 3.27
CA ARG A 127 -4.16 11.70 4.54
C ARG A 127 -5.07 12.82 5.05
N GLN A 128 -4.72 14.07 4.80
CA GLN A 128 -5.56 15.22 5.20
C GLN A 128 -6.85 15.31 4.37
N THR A 129 -6.83 14.78 3.14
CA THR A 129 -7.96 14.82 2.21
C THR A 129 -8.74 13.51 2.16
N ASN A 130 -8.13 12.39 2.58
CA ASN A 130 -8.72 11.07 2.46
C ASN A 130 -9.54 10.71 3.71
N GLY A 131 -10.83 10.42 3.52
CA GLY A 131 -11.75 10.04 4.61
C GLY A 131 -11.78 8.54 4.91
N GLU A 132 -11.25 7.71 4.03
CA GLU A 132 -11.28 6.24 4.13
C GLU A 132 -9.94 5.69 4.63
N ASN A 133 -10.00 4.72 5.56
CA ASN A 133 -8.84 4.14 6.24
C ASN A 133 -8.74 2.62 6.03
N THR A 134 -9.16 2.09 4.87
CA THR A 134 -8.98 0.68 4.54
C THR A 134 -7.67 0.47 3.79
N TRP A 135 -7.06 -0.72 3.91
CA TRP A 135 -5.83 -1.04 3.19
C TRP A 135 -6.06 -1.01 1.67
N SER A 136 -7.22 -1.48 1.20
CA SER A 136 -7.59 -1.43 -0.22
C SER A 136 -7.62 -0.01 -0.79
N CYS A 137 -8.11 0.96 -0.01
CA CYS A 137 -8.10 2.37 -0.42
C CYS A 137 -6.66 2.90 -0.55
N TRP A 138 -5.83 2.66 0.46
CA TRP A 138 -4.41 3.05 0.41
C TRP A 138 -3.62 2.37 -0.70
N LYS A 139 -3.90 1.09 -0.98
CA LYS A 139 -3.33 0.37 -2.11
C LYS A 139 -3.66 1.08 -3.44
N ASN A 140 -4.92 1.45 -3.64
CA ASN A 140 -5.35 2.17 -4.84
C ASN A 140 -4.70 3.54 -4.97
N GLU A 141 -4.53 4.28 -3.87
CA GLU A 141 -3.82 5.56 -3.86
C GLU A 141 -2.35 5.40 -4.25
N ILE A 142 -1.67 4.37 -3.72
CA ILE A 142 -0.28 4.06 -4.07
C ILE A 142 -0.16 3.69 -5.56
N ILE A 143 -1.03 2.80 -6.07
CA ILE A 143 -1.07 2.43 -7.48
C ILE A 143 -1.32 3.65 -8.36
N THR A 144 -2.30 4.47 -8.02
CA THR A 144 -2.63 5.69 -8.79
C THR A 144 -1.45 6.65 -8.85
N LYS A 145 -0.69 6.78 -7.75
CA LYS A 145 0.45 7.69 -7.68
C LYS A 145 1.69 7.16 -8.41
N TRP A 146 2.05 5.90 -8.21
CA TRP A 146 3.33 5.34 -8.67
C TRP A 146 3.24 4.41 -9.89
N GLU A 147 2.09 3.82 -10.18
CA GLU A 147 1.85 2.96 -11.35
C GLU A 147 1.23 3.74 -12.52
N ASN A 148 1.66 4.98 -12.71
CA ASN A 148 1.16 5.86 -13.77
C ASN A 148 1.78 5.54 -15.15
N ASP A 149 1.25 6.16 -16.21
CA ASP A 149 1.70 5.92 -17.60
C ASP A 149 3.20 6.16 -17.80
N ALA A 150 3.80 7.14 -17.11
CA ALA A 150 5.22 7.41 -17.21
C ALA A 150 6.06 6.28 -16.59
N TRP A 151 5.60 5.70 -15.48
CA TRP A 151 6.21 4.50 -14.90
C TRP A 151 6.07 3.29 -15.84
N ARG A 152 4.86 3.04 -16.38
CA ARG A 152 4.61 1.95 -17.32
C ARG A 152 5.52 2.06 -18.55
N TYR A 153 5.63 3.25 -19.13
CA TYR A 153 6.54 3.52 -20.24
C TYR A 153 8.01 3.26 -19.87
N LYS A 154 8.44 3.67 -18.67
CA LYS A 154 9.80 3.42 -18.19
C LYS A 154 10.09 1.92 -18.07
N ILE A 155 9.20 1.14 -17.44
CA ILE A 155 9.39 -0.30 -17.29
C ILE A 155 9.38 -1.01 -18.64
N GLU A 156 8.45 -0.65 -19.54
CA GLU A 156 8.40 -1.20 -20.90
C GLU A 156 9.71 -0.90 -21.64
N ASN A 157 10.18 0.34 -21.61
CA ASN A 157 11.44 0.71 -22.25
C ASN A 157 12.64 -0.01 -21.63
N THR A 158 12.67 -0.18 -20.31
CA THR A 158 13.71 -0.97 -19.65
C THR A 158 13.65 -2.44 -20.09
N PHE A 159 12.46 -3.04 -20.17
CA PHE A 159 12.28 -4.40 -20.69
C PHE A 159 12.78 -4.51 -22.14
N GLN A 160 12.39 -3.58 -23.01
CA GLN A 160 12.75 -3.63 -24.43
C GLN A 160 14.26 -3.54 -24.67
N ASN A 161 14.98 -2.78 -23.84
CA ASN A 161 16.42 -2.53 -23.99
C ASN A 161 17.31 -3.48 -23.18
N PHE A 162 16.74 -4.35 -22.33
CA PHE A 162 17.52 -5.23 -21.47
C PHE A 162 17.71 -6.61 -22.11
N PHE A 163 18.73 -6.72 -22.95
CA PHE A 163 19.14 -7.97 -23.59
C PHE A 163 19.97 -8.83 -22.65
N PHE A 164 19.90 -10.15 -22.83
CA PHE A 164 20.74 -11.08 -22.08
C PHE A 164 22.19 -11.04 -22.58
N ASP A 165 23.13 -10.88 -21.64
CA ASP A 165 24.57 -10.96 -21.89
C ASP A 165 25.15 -12.23 -21.23
N PRO A 166 25.54 -13.28 -21.99
CA PRO A 166 26.08 -14.53 -21.44
C PRO A 166 27.33 -14.37 -20.56
N ASP A 167 28.08 -13.28 -20.74
CA ASP A 167 29.33 -13.02 -20.03
C ASP A 167 29.09 -12.26 -18.71
N LYS A 168 27.99 -11.49 -18.61
CA LYS A 168 27.66 -10.67 -17.44
C LYS A 168 26.48 -11.19 -16.62
N ASP A 169 25.47 -11.72 -17.28
CA ASP A 169 24.19 -12.05 -16.67
C ASP A 169 24.12 -13.50 -16.18
N LYS A 170 23.41 -13.69 -15.07
CA LYS A 170 23.04 -15.01 -14.58
C LYS A 170 21.64 -15.38 -15.11
N PRO A 171 21.47 -16.52 -15.81
CA PRO A 171 20.21 -16.94 -16.41
C PRO A 171 18.99 -16.80 -15.49
N LEU A 172 19.03 -17.40 -14.30
CA LEU A 172 17.95 -17.32 -13.31
C LEU A 172 17.59 -15.88 -12.94
N THR A 173 18.58 -15.10 -12.50
CA THR A 173 18.37 -13.72 -12.05
C THR A 173 17.81 -12.84 -13.17
N TRP A 174 18.37 -12.96 -14.37
CA TRP A 174 17.92 -12.21 -15.53
C TRP A 174 16.47 -12.54 -15.90
N LEU A 175 16.12 -13.83 -15.93
CA LEU A 175 14.76 -14.27 -16.28
C LEU A 175 13.72 -13.80 -15.27
N LEU A 176 14.04 -13.86 -13.97
CA LEU A 176 13.16 -13.39 -12.91
C LEU A 176 12.90 -11.88 -13.06
N ILE A 177 13.95 -11.08 -13.24
CA ILE A 177 13.83 -9.63 -13.46
C ILE A 177 12.98 -9.32 -14.70
N GLN A 178 13.17 -10.05 -15.80
CA GLN A 178 12.37 -9.85 -17.02
C GLN A 178 10.91 -10.24 -16.82
N THR A 179 10.64 -11.28 -16.04
CA THR A 179 9.28 -11.69 -15.68
C THR A 179 8.60 -10.65 -14.79
N GLU A 180 9.32 -10.13 -13.80
CA GLU A 180 8.85 -9.07 -12.90
C GLU A 180 8.56 -7.75 -13.63
N ARG A 181 9.31 -7.45 -14.70
CA ARG A 181 9.06 -6.30 -15.58
C ARG A 181 7.79 -6.43 -16.41
N PHE A 182 7.49 -7.65 -16.85
CA PHE A 182 6.46 -7.90 -17.85
C PHE A 182 5.07 -8.07 -17.22
N ASN A 183 4.97 -8.75 -16.07
CA ASN A 183 3.72 -9.03 -15.39
C ASN A 183 2.87 -7.79 -15.03
N PRO A 184 3.44 -6.66 -14.56
CA PRO A 184 2.66 -5.48 -14.19
C PRO A 184 2.04 -4.78 -15.41
N ILE A 185 2.72 -4.82 -16.55
CA ILE A 185 2.29 -4.17 -17.79
C ILE A 185 1.23 -5.02 -18.49
N TYR A 186 1.37 -6.34 -18.41
CA TYR A 186 0.52 -7.31 -19.10
C TYR A 186 -0.01 -8.40 -18.14
N PRO A 187 -0.90 -8.06 -17.19
CA PRO A 187 -1.34 -9.03 -16.18
C PRO A 187 -2.16 -10.21 -16.74
N GLU A 188 -2.78 -10.04 -17.92
CA GLU A 188 -3.64 -11.05 -18.54
C GLU A 188 -2.92 -11.93 -19.58
N ILE A 189 -1.61 -11.75 -19.75
CA ILE A 189 -0.85 -12.48 -20.76
C ILE A 189 -0.52 -13.90 -20.29
N SER A 190 -0.66 -14.88 -21.19
CA SER A 190 -0.29 -16.26 -20.87
C SER A 190 1.21 -16.38 -20.56
N GLN A 191 1.58 -17.25 -19.62
CA GLN A 191 2.98 -17.55 -19.29
C GLN A 191 3.81 -17.92 -20.53
N ARG A 192 3.22 -18.65 -21.48
CA ARG A 192 3.84 -18.95 -22.78
C ARG A 192 4.26 -17.68 -23.52
N MET A 193 3.36 -16.70 -23.58
CA MET A 193 3.62 -15.45 -24.27
C MET A 193 4.65 -14.59 -23.51
N VAL A 194 4.70 -14.67 -22.17
CA VAL A 194 5.80 -14.10 -21.38
C VAL A 194 7.13 -14.71 -21.82
N HIS A 195 7.25 -16.04 -21.78
CA HIS A 195 8.48 -16.73 -22.19
C HIS A 195 8.89 -16.41 -23.62
N MET A 196 7.94 -16.31 -24.56
CA MET A 196 8.22 -15.92 -25.95
C MET A 196 8.75 -14.49 -26.08
N ASN A 197 8.24 -13.54 -25.29
CA ASN A 197 8.74 -12.16 -25.32
C ASN A 197 10.11 -12.06 -24.67
N ILE A 198 10.36 -12.79 -23.59
CA ILE A 198 11.67 -12.87 -22.94
C ILE A 198 12.69 -13.55 -23.87
N LEU A 199 12.29 -14.59 -24.61
CA LEU A 199 13.14 -15.28 -25.59
C LEU A 199 13.69 -14.35 -26.67
N LYS A 200 12.87 -13.43 -27.17
CA LYS A 200 13.32 -12.40 -28.12
C LYS A 200 14.40 -11.48 -27.53
N LYS A 201 14.52 -11.39 -26.20
CA LYS A 201 15.56 -10.61 -25.51
C LYS A 201 16.87 -11.37 -25.32
N SER A 202 16.89 -12.67 -25.58
CA SER A 202 18.14 -13.44 -25.67
C SER A 202 18.87 -13.18 -26.99
N GLY A 203 18.13 -12.96 -28.09
CA GLY A 203 18.64 -12.50 -29.39
C GLY A 203 19.53 -13.48 -30.16
N GLY A 204 19.59 -13.29 -31.48
CA GLY A 204 20.58 -13.94 -32.37
C GLY A 204 20.65 -15.47 -32.26
N GLU A 205 21.87 -15.99 -32.13
CA GLU A 205 22.12 -17.43 -32.03
C GLU A 205 21.59 -18.03 -30.73
N LEU A 206 21.55 -17.26 -29.65
CA LEU A 206 21.06 -17.71 -28.35
C LEU A 206 19.54 -17.93 -28.39
N GLU A 207 18.79 -17.03 -29.03
CA GLU A 207 17.37 -17.20 -29.29
C GLU A 207 17.10 -18.51 -30.05
N HIS A 208 17.87 -18.77 -31.11
CA HIS A 208 17.73 -19.97 -31.91
C HIS A 208 18.08 -21.25 -31.12
N ALA A 209 19.16 -21.19 -30.33
CA ALA A 209 19.62 -22.30 -29.50
C ALA A 209 18.63 -22.65 -28.38
N LEU A 210 17.98 -21.64 -27.79
CA LEU A 210 16.92 -21.81 -26.79
C LEU A 210 15.66 -22.38 -27.42
N ARG A 211 15.21 -21.84 -28.56
CA ARG A 211 14.03 -22.33 -29.28
C ARG A 211 14.16 -23.80 -29.67
N SER A 212 15.38 -24.25 -29.95
CA SER A 212 15.67 -25.64 -30.31
C SER A 212 15.63 -26.60 -29.10
N ARG A 213 15.81 -26.09 -27.87
CA ARG A 213 15.84 -26.88 -26.63
C ARG A 213 14.52 -26.81 -25.85
N CYS A 214 13.83 -25.68 -25.90
CA CYS A 214 12.55 -25.44 -25.24
C CYS A 214 11.39 -25.81 -26.17
N ILE A 215 10.87 -27.03 -26.05
CA ILE A 215 9.66 -27.47 -26.77
C ILE A 215 8.44 -26.88 -26.07
N GLU A 216 7.57 -26.18 -26.80
CA GLU A 216 6.37 -25.58 -26.19
C GLU A 216 5.27 -26.64 -25.89
N PRO A 217 4.55 -26.54 -24.76
CA PRO A 217 4.72 -25.55 -23.68
C PRO A 217 5.94 -25.88 -22.80
N CYS A 218 6.78 -24.87 -22.57
CA CYS A 218 8.00 -24.98 -21.75
C CYS A 218 7.75 -24.27 -20.42
N SER A 219 8.13 -24.91 -19.31
CA SER A 219 8.09 -24.30 -17.98
C SER A 219 9.20 -23.27 -17.81
N THR A 220 9.04 -22.37 -16.83
CA THR A 220 10.08 -21.40 -16.47
C THR A 220 11.40 -22.10 -16.10
N GLU A 221 11.32 -23.24 -15.42
CA GLU A 221 12.49 -24.01 -14.98
C GLU A 221 13.23 -24.68 -16.16
N GLU A 222 12.49 -25.28 -17.09
CA GLU A 222 13.07 -25.83 -18.31
C GLU A 222 13.77 -24.74 -19.14
N TYR A 223 13.18 -23.54 -19.18
CA TYR A 223 13.78 -22.40 -19.85
C TYR A 223 15.10 -21.95 -19.19
N ILE A 224 15.14 -21.88 -17.85
CA ILE A 224 16.34 -21.55 -17.08
C ILE A 224 17.42 -22.60 -17.33
N ASN A 225 17.09 -23.89 -17.19
CA ASN A 225 18.02 -24.99 -17.38
C ASN A 225 18.61 -25.00 -18.79
N ALA A 226 17.79 -24.76 -19.82
CA ALA A 226 18.25 -24.67 -21.20
C ALA A 226 19.21 -23.47 -21.40
N LEU A 227 18.91 -22.32 -20.80
CA LEU A 227 19.76 -21.14 -20.87
C LEU A 227 21.10 -21.35 -20.15
N GLU A 228 21.09 -21.95 -18.96
CA GLU A 228 22.30 -22.31 -18.20
C GLU A 228 23.18 -23.30 -18.96
N ASP A 229 22.59 -24.33 -19.58
CA ASP A 229 23.32 -25.32 -20.39
C ASP A 229 24.00 -24.67 -21.59
N ILE A 230 23.30 -23.79 -22.32
CA ILE A 230 23.88 -23.09 -23.48
C ILE A 230 25.03 -22.18 -23.05
N VAL A 231 24.83 -21.37 -22.01
CA VAL A 231 25.86 -20.44 -21.52
C VAL A 231 27.09 -21.20 -21.03
N THR A 232 26.89 -22.32 -20.34
CA THR A 232 28.00 -23.16 -19.84
C THR A 232 28.78 -23.80 -20.98
N LYS A 233 28.11 -24.42 -21.96
CA LYS A 233 28.76 -25.02 -23.13
C LYS A 233 29.52 -24.00 -23.97
N THR A 234 28.92 -22.82 -24.19
CA THR A 234 29.56 -21.74 -24.95
C THR A 234 30.80 -21.19 -24.25
N LYS A 235 30.85 -21.20 -22.91
CA LYS A 235 32.05 -20.83 -22.13
C LYS A 235 33.14 -21.89 -22.22
N ILE A 236 32.78 -23.17 -22.24
CA ILE A 236 33.73 -24.28 -22.40
C ILE A 236 34.40 -24.21 -23.78
N ASP A 237 33.64 -23.92 -24.85
CA ASP A 237 34.18 -23.83 -26.21
C ASP A 237 35.07 -22.59 -26.45
N ARG A 238 35.04 -21.61 -25.55
CA ARG A 238 35.82 -20.36 -25.61
C ARG A 238 37.06 -20.34 -24.69
N ALA A 239 37.19 -21.31 -23.79
CA ALA A 239 38.29 -21.44 -22.82
C ALA A 239 39.45 -22.27 -23.38
#